data_AF-A0A820L0U1-F1
#
_entry.id   AF-A0A820L0U1-F1
#
_cell.length_a   1.000
_cell.length_b   1.000
_cell.length_c   1.000
_cell.angle_alpha   90.00
_cell.angle_beta   90.00
_cell.angle_gamma   90.00
#
_symmetry.space_group_name_H-M   'P 1'
#
loop_
_entity.id
_entity.type
_entity.pdbx_description
1 polymer ?
#
loop_
_entity_poly.entity_id
_entity_poly.type
_entity_poly.pdbx_seq_one_letter_code
_entity_poly.pdbx_strand_id
1 'polypeptide(L)'
;PPSSARKFDNSNSNLLPEIIEYDRFLLEQGGMTGNWDDYDHGTFLRIRNKYKGQDKFIDDCIGFLPTKTRDQINEHEQWYRQFLSISNKRRLALKRWREERDQAKETILHEAEQAHNTIKEIDETIQRAQTKEQERIRAEKLALIAAWKQERELKKREIDEEQERIEKKKQEDEEKRFTDKE
;
A
#
# COMPACT_ATOMS: atom_id res chain seq x y z
N PRO A 1 -30.85 7.45 -16.13
CA PRO A 1 -29.91 6.62 -15.32
C PRO A 1 -29.49 5.35 -16.07
N PRO A 2 -28.26 5.20 -16.55
CA PRO A 2 -27.82 3.92 -17.09
C PRO A 2 -27.29 3.05 -15.95
N SER A 3 -27.99 1.94 -15.76
CA SER A 3 -27.68 0.86 -14.84
C SER A 3 -26.31 0.25 -15.18
N SER A 4 -25.49 0.06 -14.15
CA SER A 4 -24.15 -0.51 -14.23
C SER A 4 -24.22 -2.00 -14.56
N ALA A 5 -24.30 -2.32 -15.85
CA ALA A 5 -24.04 -3.66 -16.35
C ALA A 5 -22.54 -3.93 -16.19
N ARG A 6 -22.17 -4.76 -15.20
CA ARG A 6 -20.83 -5.35 -15.11
C ARG A 6 -20.51 -6.01 -16.43
N LYS A 7 -19.64 -5.38 -17.22
CA LYS A 7 -19.01 -6.02 -18.38
C LYS A 7 -18.17 -7.18 -17.84
N PHE A 8 -18.69 -8.40 -17.96
CA PHE A 8 -17.83 -9.58 -17.90
C PHE A 8 -16.95 -9.51 -19.14
N ASP A 9 -15.67 -9.24 -18.91
CA ASP A 9 -14.65 -9.23 -19.95
C ASP A 9 -14.53 -10.65 -20.54
N ASN A 10 -14.91 -10.78 -21.81
CA ASN A 10 -14.97 -12.03 -22.56
C ASN A 10 -13.58 -12.36 -23.13
N SER A 11 -12.65 -12.72 -22.25
CA SER A 11 -11.41 -13.40 -22.63
C SER A 11 -11.40 -14.81 -22.03
N ASN A 12 -11.91 -15.77 -22.81
CA ASN A 12 -11.83 -17.21 -22.49
C ASN A 12 -10.39 -17.72 -22.25
N SER A 13 -9.36 -16.90 -22.49
CA SER A 13 -7.95 -17.19 -22.25
C SER A 13 -7.48 -16.97 -20.80
N ASN A 14 -8.31 -16.41 -19.91
CA ASN A 14 -7.93 -16.11 -18.52
C ASN A 14 -8.89 -16.70 -17.45
N LEU A 15 -9.80 -17.57 -17.86
CA LEU A 15 -10.75 -18.21 -16.93
C LEU A 15 -10.05 -19.32 -16.15
N LEU A 16 -10.33 -19.38 -14.83
CA LEU A 16 -9.83 -20.45 -13.97
C LEU A 16 -10.30 -21.81 -14.50
N PRO A 17 -9.44 -22.85 -14.55
CA PRO A 17 -9.79 -24.17 -15.05
C PRO A 17 -11.07 -24.74 -14.41
N GLU A 18 -11.29 -24.49 -13.12
CA GLU A 18 -12.45 -24.96 -12.37
C GLU A 18 -13.76 -24.26 -12.78
N ILE A 19 -13.68 -23.03 -13.30
CA ILE A 19 -14.84 -22.33 -13.88
C ILE A 19 -15.18 -22.97 -15.23
N ILE A 20 -14.16 -23.22 -16.06
CA ILE A 20 -14.34 -23.87 -17.37
C ILE A 20 -14.90 -25.28 -17.21
N GLU A 21 -14.36 -26.05 -16.25
CA GLU A 21 -14.85 -27.40 -15.90
C GLU A 21 -16.32 -27.35 -15.47
N TYR A 22 -16.70 -26.39 -14.63
CA TYR A 22 -18.08 -26.20 -14.19
C TYR A 22 -19.02 -25.84 -15.34
N ASP A 23 -18.65 -24.88 -16.19
CA ASP A 23 -19.49 -24.45 -17.31
C ASP A 23 -19.64 -25.59 -18.35
N ARG A 24 -18.56 -26.33 -18.62
CA ARG A 24 -18.60 -27.54 -19.45
C ARG A 24 -19.51 -28.60 -18.85
N PHE A 25 -19.38 -28.88 -17.55
CA PHE A 25 -20.23 -29.86 -16.86
C PHE A 25 -21.71 -29.51 -17.00
N LEU A 26 -22.08 -28.23 -16.81
CA LEU A 26 -23.47 -27.80 -17.00
C LEU A 26 -23.95 -27.97 -18.45
N LEU A 27 -23.12 -27.66 -19.44
CA LEU A 27 -23.46 -27.83 -20.85
C LEU A 27 -23.66 -29.30 -21.23
N GLU A 28 -22.80 -30.19 -20.73
CA GLU A 28 -22.81 -31.62 -21.08
C GLU A 28 -23.87 -32.41 -20.29
N GLN A 29 -24.10 -32.06 -19.02
CA GLN A 29 -24.89 -32.87 -18.08
C GLN A 29 -26.30 -32.32 -17.83
N GLY A 30 -26.83 -31.47 -18.71
CA GLY A 30 -28.23 -31.03 -18.64
C GLY A 30 -28.52 -29.87 -17.68
N GLY A 31 -27.55 -28.96 -17.52
CA GLY A 31 -27.72 -27.73 -16.77
C GLY A 31 -27.72 -27.92 -15.25
N MET A 32 -28.31 -26.95 -14.53
CA MET A 32 -28.31 -26.92 -13.07
C MET A 32 -29.22 -27.97 -12.43
N THR A 33 -30.13 -28.56 -13.21
CA THR A 33 -31.11 -29.54 -12.72
C THR A 33 -30.88 -30.94 -13.25
N GLY A 34 -29.84 -31.18 -14.08
CA GLY A 34 -29.51 -32.51 -14.58
C GLY A 34 -30.56 -33.09 -15.53
N ASN A 35 -31.18 -32.25 -16.37
CA ASN A 35 -32.35 -32.57 -17.20
C ASN A 35 -33.65 -32.92 -16.44
N TRP A 36 -33.69 -32.72 -15.12
CA TRP A 36 -34.95 -32.80 -14.38
C TRP A 36 -35.68 -31.46 -14.43
N ASP A 37 -37.01 -31.49 -14.40
CA ASP A 37 -37.78 -30.27 -14.21
C ASP A 37 -37.61 -29.72 -12.79
N ASP A 38 -37.98 -28.45 -12.59
CA ASP A 38 -37.80 -27.76 -11.32
C ASP A 38 -38.59 -28.41 -10.17
N TYR A 39 -39.73 -29.06 -10.47
CA TYR A 39 -40.58 -29.70 -9.47
C TYR A 39 -39.94 -30.99 -8.95
N ASP A 40 -39.54 -31.86 -9.87
CA ASP A 40 -38.90 -33.14 -9.57
C ASP A 40 -37.53 -32.90 -8.91
N HIS A 41 -36.74 -31.96 -9.45
CA HIS A 41 -35.45 -31.58 -8.87
C HIS A 41 -35.61 -31.00 -7.47
N GLY A 42 -36.55 -30.08 -7.27
CA GLY A 42 -36.83 -29.50 -5.95
C GLY A 42 -37.31 -30.53 -4.93
N THR A 43 -38.16 -31.47 -5.36
CA THR A 43 -38.64 -32.56 -4.51
C THR A 43 -37.52 -33.51 -4.12
N PHE A 44 -36.64 -33.89 -5.07
CA PHE A 44 -35.43 -34.66 -4.80
C PHE A 44 -34.53 -33.96 -3.77
N LEU A 45 -34.21 -32.68 -3.96
CA LEU A 45 -33.36 -31.93 -3.03
C LEU A 45 -33.95 -31.87 -1.62
N ARG A 46 -35.27 -31.65 -1.50
CA ARG A 46 -35.96 -31.61 -0.21
C ARG A 46 -35.81 -32.93 0.55
N ILE A 47 -36.05 -34.06 -0.12
CA ILE A 47 -35.95 -35.40 0.47
C ILE A 47 -34.49 -35.72 0.79
N ARG A 48 -33.56 -35.48 -0.14
CA ARG A 48 -32.14 -35.69 0.06
C ARG A 48 -31.59 -34.94 1.27
N ASN A 49 -31.99 -33.68 1.44
CA ASN A 49 -31.57 -32.84 2.57
C ASN A 49 -32.13 -33.36 3.91
N LYS A 50 -33.37 -33.87 3.92
CA LYS A 50 -33.97 -34.52 5.10
C LYS A 50 -33.13 -35.72 5.57
N TYR A 51 -32.66 -36.54 4.63
CA TYR A 51 -31.86 -37.74 4.92
C TYR A 51 -30.34 -37.50 4.93
N LYS A 52 -29.88 -36.25 4.75
CA LYS A 52 -28.45 -35.91 4.64
C LYS A 52 -27.70 -36.75 3.59
N GLY A 53 -28.39 -37.18 2.53
CA GLY A 53 -27.82 -38.02 1.47
C GLY A 53 -27.52 -39.48 1.85
N GLN A 54 -28.13 -40.01 2.92
CA GLN A 54 -28.06 -41.43 3.28
C GLN A 54 -29.01 -42.28 2.40
N ASP A 55 -28.62 -43.52 2.08
CA ASP A 55 -29.28 -44.41 1.11
C ASP A 55 -30.79 -44.61 1.32
N LYS A 56 -31.29 -44.45 2.55
CA LYS A 56 -32.73 -44.54 2.88
C LYS A 56 -33.60 -43.51 2.16
N PHE A 57 -33.01 -42.45 1.60
CA PHE A 57 -33.75 -41.41 0.90
C PHE A 57 -34.30 -41.85 -0.46
N ILE A 58 -33.70 -42.86 -1.09
CA ILE A 58 -34.12 -43.34 -2.42
C ILE A 58 -35.55 -43.88 -2.36
N ASP A 59 -35.90 -44.61 -1.29
CA ASP A 59 -37.23 -45.18 -1.11
C ASP A 59 -38.29 -44.10 -0.90
N ASP A 60 -37.96 -43.06 -0.12
CA ASP A 60 -38.81 -41.88 0.03
C ASP A 60 -38.96 -41.14 -1.31
N CYS A 61 -37.89 -40.98 -2.09
CA CYS A 61 -37.93 -40.32 -3.40
C CYS A 61 -38.90 -41.03 -4.35
N ILE A 62 -38.90 -42.38 -4.40
CA ILE A 62 -39.84 -43.14 -5.24
C ILE A 62 -41.30 -42.84 -4.87
N GLY A 63 -41.61 -42.66 -3.57
CA GLY A 63 -42.96 -42.34 -3.11
C GLY A 63 -43.44 -40.93 -3.49
N PHE A 64 -42.52 -39.98 -3.63
CA PHE A 64 -42.84 -38.57 -3.96
C PHE A 64 -42.59 -38.19 -5.42
N LEU A 65 -41.87 -39.01 -6.18
CA LEU A 65 -41.55 -38.81 -7.59
C LEU A 65 -42.10 -39.98 -8.42
N PRO A 66 -43.43 -40.07 -8.61
CA PRO A 66 -44.06 -41.18 -9.31
C PRO A 66 -43.66 -41.27 -10.79
N THR A 67 -43.11 -40.19 -11.36
CA THR A 67 -42.62 -40.12 -12.74
C THR A 67 -41.18 -40.63 -12.90
N LYS A 68 -40.49 -40.96 -11.80
CA LYS A 68 -39.07 -41.37 -11.81
C LYS A 68 -38.90 -42.78 -11.27
N THR A 69 -38.04 -43.54 -11.93
CA THR A 69 -37.65 -44.88 -11.46
C THR A 69 -36.55 -44.79 -10.41
N ARG A 70 -36.37 -45.87 -9.66
CA ARG A 70 -35.26 -46.00 -8.69
C ARG A 70 -33.90 -45.75 -9.35
N ASP A 71 -33.71 -46.28 -10.55
CA ASP A 71 -32.45 -46.13 -11.29
C ASP A 71 -32.22 -44.68 -11.70
N GLN A 72 -33.25 -43.99 -12.20
CA GLN A 72 -33.18 -42.57 -12.52
C GLN A 72 -32.83 -41.71 -11.30
N ILE A 73 -33.40 -42.02 -10.13
CA ILE A 73 -33.08 -41.32 -8.87
C ILE A 73 -31.62 -41.58 -8.46
N ASN A 74 -31.12 -42.81 -8.61
CA ASN A 74 -29.73 -43.15 -8.32
C ASN A 74 -28.75 -42.46 -9.27
N GLU A 75 -29.02 -42.47 -10.57
CA GLU A 75 -28.24 -41.73 -11.57
C GLU A 75 -28.20 -40.24 -11.24
N HIS A 76 -29.35 -39.67 -10.85
CA HIS A 76 -29.44 -38.27 -10.45
C HIS A 76 -28.69 -37.96 -9.16
N GLU A 77 -28.66 -38.87 -8.17
CA GLU A 77 -27.82 -38.71 -6.98
C GLU A 77 -26.33 -38.73 -7.31
N GLN A 78 -25.90 -39.63 -8.22
CA GLN A 78 -24.51 -39.68 -8.66
C GLN A 78 -24.12 -38.37 -9.38
N TRP A 79 -24.96 -37.92 -10.31
CA TRP A 79 -24.81 -36.63 -10.98
C TRP A 79 -24.77 -35.48 -9.96
N TYR A 80 -25.68 -35.45 -8.98
CA TYR A 80 -25.75 -34.37 -8.01
C TYR A 80 -24.53 -34.33 -7.09
N ARG A 81 -23.97 -35.49 -6.70
CA ARG A 81 -22.70 -35.58 -5.97
C ARG A 81 -21.53 -35.02 -6.79
N GLN A 82 -21.47 -35.35 -8.08
CA GLN A 82 -20.46 -34.79 -8.98
C GLN A 82 -20.63 -33.28 -9.15
N PHE A 83 -21.86 -32.81 -9.37
CA PHE A 83 -22.21 -31.40 -9.45
C PHE A 83 -21.76 -30.64 -8.18
N LEU A 84 -22.03 -31.17 -6.98
CA LEU A 84 -21.59 -30.56 -5.73
C LEU A 84 -20.07 -30.47 -5.62
N SER A 85 -19.35 -31.51 -6.06
CA SER A 85 -17.88 -31.52 -6.07
C SER A 85 -17.34 -30.42 -6.99
N ILE A 86 -17.78 -30.37 -8.24
CA ILE A 86 -17.32 -29.39 -9.25
C ILE A 86 -17.73 -27.96 -8.85
N SER A 87 -18.96 -27.77 -8.38
CA SER A 87 -19.45 -26.49 -7.85
C SER A 87 -18.60 -25.98 -6.68
N ASN A 88 -18.22 -26.88 -5.76
CA ASN A 88 -17.34 -26.52 -4.65
C ASN A 88 -15.92 -26.17 -5.13
N LYS A 89 -15.34 -26.92 -6.06
CA LYS A 89 -14.04 -26.59 -6.66
C LYS A 89 -14.07 -25.20 -7.30
N ARG A 90 -15.07 -24.90 -8.13
CA ARG A 90 -15.28 -23.57 -8.71
C ARG A 90 -15.36 -22.49 -7.65
N ARG A 91 -16.15 -22.70 -6.59
CA ARG A 91 -16.31 -21.74 -5.49
C ARG A 91 -14.98 -21.47 -4.78
N LEU A 92 -14.22 -22.52 -4.49
CA LEU A 92 -12.92 -22.42 -3.83
C LEU A 92 -11.89 -21.72 -4.72
N ALA A 93 -11.83 -22.06 -6.01
CA ALA A 93 -10.94 -21.41 -6.97
C ALA A 93 -11.23 -19.91 -7.08
N LEU A 94 -12.51 -19.52 -7.17
CA LEU A 94 -12.92 -18.12 -7.18
C LEU A 94 -12.57 -17.39 -5.87
N LYS A 95 -12.68 -18.06 -4.72
CA LYS A 95 -12.29 -17.50 -3.43
C LYS A 95 -10.78 -17.26 -3.39
N ARG A 96 -9.99 -18.28 -3.73
CA ARG A 96 -8.53 -18.22 -3.78
C ARG A 96 -8.03 -17.13 -4.72
N TRP A 97 -8.59 -17.06 -5.94
CA TRP A 97 -8.22 -16.03 -6.90
C TRP A 97 -8.49 -14.61 -6.38
N ARG A 98 -9.59 -14.40 -5.65
CA ARG A 98 -9.85 -13.10 -5.00
C ARG A 98 -8.83 -12.80 -3.92
N GLU A 99 -8.52 -13.77 -3.06
CA GLU A 99 -7.55 -13.62 -1.98
C GLU A 99 -6.15 -13.31 -2.52
N GLU A 100 -5.67 -14.06 -3.53
CA GLU A 100 -4.38 -13.82 -4.18
C GLU A 100 -4.30 -12.44 -4.82
N ARG A 101 -5.38 -12.01 -5.50
CA ARG A 101 -5.44 -10.70 -6.12
C ARG A 101 -5.44 -9.57 -5.09
N ASP A 102 -6.15 -9.74 -3.98
CA ASP A 102 -6.23 -8.71 -2.95
C ASP A 102 -4.91 -8.63 -2.15
N GLN A 103 -4.26 -9.77 -1.88
CA GLN A 103 -2.90 -9.82 -1.33
C GLN A 103 -1.87 -9.13 -2.23
N ALA A 104 -1.90 -9.41 -3.54
CA ALA A 104 -0.97 -8.76 -4.48
C ALA A 104 -1.10 -7.23 -4.47
N LYS A 105 -2.33 -6.70 -4.34
CA LYS A 105 -2.56 -5.26 -4.21
C LYS A 105 -2.00 -4.69 -2.91
N GLU A 106 -2.20 -5.41 -1.80
CA GLU A 106 -1.69 -5.00 -0.48
C GLU A 106 -0.16 -4.98 -0.48
N THR A 107 0.49 -5.99 -1.06
CA THR A 107 1.95 -6.01 -1.22
C THR A 107 2.46 -4.83 -2.03
N ILE A 108 1.86 -4.54 -3.20
CA ILE A 108 2.27 -3.40 -4.04
C ILE A 108 2.11 -2.08 -3.28
N LEU A 109 1.00 -1.91 -2.56
CA LEU A 109 0.75 -0.69 -1.79
C LEU A 109 1.79 -0.54 -0.67
N HIS A 110 2.09 -1.63 0.04
CA HIS A 110 3.08 -1.63 1.11
C HIS A 110 4.49 -1.33 0.60
N GLU A 111 4.90 -1.93 -0.52
CA GLU A 111 6.19 -1.65 -1.16
C GLU A 111 6.29 -0.18 -1.61
N ALA A 112 5.21 0.38 -2.17
CA ALA A 112 5.17 1.79 -2.56
C ALA A 112 5.28 2.72 -1.34
N GLU A 113 4.63 2.38 -0.23
CA GLU A 113 4.71 3.14 1.02
C GLU A 113 6.12 3.08 1.63
N GLN A 114 6.75 1.90 1.65
CA GLN A 114 8.14 1.75 2.11
C GLN A 114 9.12 2.56 1.26
N ALA A 115 8.96 2.51 -0.07
CA ALA A 115 9.77 3.31 -0.99
C ALA A 115 9.58 4.81 -0.75
N HIS A 116 8.33 5.26 -0.54
CA HIS A 116 8.03 6.65 -0.24
C HIS A 116 8.68 7.12 1.07
N ASN A 117 8.57 6.33 2.13
CA ASN A 117 9.18 6.63 3.42
C ASN A 117 10.71 6.71 3.32
N THR A 118 11.33 5.79 2.57
CA THR A 118 12.78 5.80 2.33
C THR A 118 13.22 7.08 1.61
N ILE A 119 12.49 7.50 0.56
CA ILE A 119 12.77 8.74 -0.16
C ILE A 119 12.64 9.95 0.76
N LYS A 120 11.60 9.98 1.59
CA LYS A 120 11.37 11.05 2.57
C LYS A 120 12.50 11.15 3.59
N GLU A 121 12.97 10.03 4.13
CA GLU A 121 14.09 10.00 5.08
C GLU A 121 15.40 10.52 4.47
N ILE A 122 15.66 10.17 3.21
CA ILE A 122 16.82 10.66 2.45
C ILE A 122 16.71 12.17 2.25
N ASP A 123 15.56 12.67 1.80
CA ASP A 123 15.33 14.11 1.58
C ASP A 123 15.51 14.90 2.89
N GLU A 124 14.89 14.46 3.97
CA GLU A 124 15.06 15.09 5.28
C GLU A 124 16.52 15.11 5.75
N THR A 125 17.29 14.06 5.45
CA THR A 125 18.71 13.99 5.79
C THR A 125 19.54 14.98 4.97
N ILE A 126 19.26 15.10 3.68
CA ILE A 126 19.89 16.10 2.79
C ILE A 126 19.54 17.52 3.28
N GLN A 127 18.28 17.80 3.58
CA GLN A 127 17.82 19.11 4.07
C GLN A 127 18.50 19.50 5.40
N ARG A 128 18.62 18.55 6.33
CA ARG A 128 19.35 18.76 7.60
C ARG A 128 20.82 19.09 7.36
N ALA A 129 21.49 18.35 6.46
CA ALA A 129 22.89 18.58 6.14
C ALA A 129 23.10 19.95 5.47
N GLN A 130 22.23 20.32 4.53
CA GLN A 130 22.27 21.63 3.86
C GLN A 130 22.06 22.78 4.85
N THR A 131 21.10 22.65 5.77
CA THR A 131 20.82 23.69 6.77
C THR A 131 22.01 23.88 7.70
N LYS A 132 22.60 22.79 8.20
CA LYS A 132 23.79 22.83 9.05
C LYS A 132 24.99 23.49 8.36
N GLU A 133 25.20 23.20 7.08
CA GLU A 133 26.28 23.83 6.31
C GLU A 133 26.02 25.32 6.08
N GLN A 134 24.78 25.72 5.80
CA GLN A 134 24.41 27.13 5.69
C GLN A 134 24.64 27.90 6.99
N GLU A 135 24.29 27.30 8.13
CA GLU A 135 24.56 27.87 9.46
C GLU A 135 26.06 28.01 9.73
N ARG A 136 26.87 27.00 9.39
CA ARG A 136 28.33 27.05 9.51
C ARG A 136 28.93 28.19 8.69
N ILE A 137 28.55 28.28 7.41
CA ILE A 137 29.01 29.36 6.52
C ILE A 137 28.60 30.74 7.06
N ARG A 138 27.38 30.88 7.59
CA ARG A 138 26.93 32.14 8.22
C ARG A 138 27.74 32.48 9.46
N ALA A 139 27.99 31.51 10.33
CA ALA A 139 28.79 31.69 11.54
C ALA A 139 30.22 32.12 11.21
N GLU A 140 30.87 31.49 10.22
CA GLU A 140 32.21 31.85 9.76
C GLU A 140 32.27 33.28 9.21
N LYS A 141 31.29 33.68 8.40
CA LYS A 141 31.20 35.06 7.88
C LYS A 141 31.04 36.08 9.02
N LEU A 142 30.20 35.78 10.01
CA LEU A 142 30.00 36.66 11.16
C LEU A 142 31.27 36.77 12.02
N ALA A 143 31.98 35.66 12.22
CA ALA A 143 33.26 35.65 12.94
C ALA A 143 34.32 36.49 12.23
N LEU A 144 34.42 36.39 10.90
CA LEU A 144 35.35 37.20 10.09
C LEU A 144 35.03 38.71 10.21
N ILE A 145 33.75 39.07 10.13
CA ILE A 145 33.31 40.47 10.31
C ILE A 145 33.64 40.98 11.72
N ALA A 146 33.43 40.15 12.75
CA ALA A 146 33.74 40.51 14.13
C ALA A 146 35.24 40.73 14.34
N ALA A 147 36.08 39.82 13.82
CA ALA A 147 37.54 39.94 13.88
C ALA A 147 38.03 41.22 13.18
N TRP A 148 37.51 41.52 11.98
CA TRP A 148 37.86 42.74 11.25
C TRP A 148 37.46 44.02 12.00
N LYS A 149 36.28 44.03 12.63
CA LYS A 149 35.85 45.17 13.46
C LYS A 149 36.75 45.37 14.67
N GLN A 150 37.14 44.27 15.33
CA GLN A 150 38.04 44.31 16.48
C GLN A 150 39.43 44.82 16.09
N GLU A 151 39.99 44.34 14.97
CA GLU A 151 41.29 44.81 14.47
C GLU A 151 41.25 46.30 14.11
N ARG A 152 40.17 46.77 13.46
CA ARG A 152 39.98 48.20 13.18
C ARG A 152 39.93 49.05 14.45
N GLU A 153 39.24 48.57 15.47
CA GLU A 153 39.11 49.27 16.75
C GLU A 153 40.45 49.33 17.47
N LEU A 154 41.21 48.23 17.49
CA LEU A 154 42.57 48.19 18.05
C LEU A 154 43.50 49.16 17.33
N LYS A 155 43.55 49.13 16.00
CA LYS A 155 44.36 50.08 15.20
C LYS A 155 43.99 51.53 15.48
N LYS A 156 42.70 51.82 15.63
CA LYS A 156 42.25 53.18 15.97
C LYS A 156 42.76 53.60 17.34
N ARG A 157 42.66 52.73 18.36
CA ARG A 157 43.18 53.00 19.70
C ARG A 157 44.69 53.19 19.71
N GLU A 158 45.44 52.36 18.99
CA GLU A 158 46.90 52.51 18.87
C GLU A 158 47.29 53.86 18.25
N ILE A 159 46.57 54.31 17.22
CA ILE A 159 46.78 55.64 16.61
C ILE A 159 46.46 56.75 17.62
N ASP A 160 45.33 56.66 18.31
CA ASP A 160 44.90 57.67 19.29
C ASP A 160 45.92 57.75 20.46
N GLU A 161 46.41 56.62 20.96
CA GLU A 161 47.44 56.54 22.01
C GLU A 161 48.80 57.10 21.56
N GLU A 162 49.23 56.84 20.31
CA GLU A 162 50.47 57.39 19.77
C GLU A 162 50.35 58.92 19.58
N GLN A 163 49.20 59.42 19.12
CA GLN A 163 48.96 60.86 19.03
C GLN A 163 49.01 61.52 20.40
N GLU A 164 48.39 60.94 21.42
CA GLU A 164 48.43 61.47 22.79
C GLU A 164 49.86 61.50 23.34
N ARG A 165 50.67 60.47 23.05
CA ARG A 165 52.10 60.43 23.41
C ARG A 165 52.91 61.53 22.73
N ILE A 166 52.68 61.78 21.44
CA ILE A 166 53.34 62.84 20.70
C ILE A 166 52.96 64.21 21.26
N GLU A 167 51.67 64.43 21.54
CA GLU A 167 51.16 65.68 22.08
C GLU A 167 51.75 65.98 23.46
N LYS A 168 51.77 65.00 24.38
CA LYS A 168 52.43 65.12 25.68
C LYS A 168 53.91 65.46 25.55
N LYS A 169 54.63 64.78 24.67
CA LYS A 169 56.06 65.04 24.47
C LYS A 169 56.33 66.44 23.95
N LYS A 170 55.46 66.95 23.06
CA LYS A 170 55.49 68.34 22.59
C LYS A 170 55.28 69.34 23.73
N GLN A 171 54.28 69.09 24.58
CA GLN A 171 54.00 69.94 25.75
C GLN A 171 55.18 69.96 26.71
N GLU A 172 55.77 68.80 27.02
CA GLU A 172 56.96 68.71 27.87
C GLU A 172 58.17 69.44 27.27
N ASP A 173 58.39 69.35 25.95
CA ASP A 173 59.48 70.06 25.26
C ASP A 173 59.23 71.58 25.19
N GLU A 174 57.97 72.03 25.05
CA GLU A 174 57.58 73.44 25.12
C GLU A 174 57.75 74.01 26.53
N GLU A 175 57.34 73.28 27.57
CA GLU A 175 57.54 73.67 28.97
C GLU A 175 59.04 73.81 29.29
N LYS A 176 59.88 72.87 28.85
CA LYS A 176 61.34 72.96 29.02
C LYS A 176 61.96 74.16 28.29
N ARG A 177 61.48 74.48 27.09
CA ARG A 177 61.91 75.68 26.33
C ARG A 177 61.46 76.98 26.98
N PHE A 178 60.38 76.96 27.75
CA PHE A 178 59.90 78.11 28.50
C PHE A 178 60.72 78.32 29.77
N THR A 179 61.08 77.25 30.48
CA THR A 179 61.91 77.32 31.70
C THR A 179 63.38 77.64 31.45
N ASP A 180 63.94 77.33 30.28
CA ASP A 180 65.34 77.66 29.91
C ASP A 180 65.52 79.12 29.43
N LYS A 181 64.44 79.92 29.35
CA LYS A 181 64.45 81.32 28.90
C LYS A 181 64.25 82.35 30.02
N GLU A 182 64.08 81.91 31.26
CA GLU A 182 64.04 82.73 32.49
C GLU A 182 65.40 82.74 33.18
#